data_AF-A0AAJ5F3S7-F1
#
_entry.id   AF-A0AAJ5F3S7-F1
#
_cell.length_a   1.000
_cell.length_b   1.000
_cell.length_c   1.000
_cell.angle_alpha   90.00
_cell.angle_beta   90.00
_cell.angle_gamma   90.00
#
_symmetry.space_group_name_H-M   'P 1'
#
loop_
_entity.id
_entity.type
_entity.pdbx_description
1 polymer ?
#
loop_
_entity_poly.entity_id
_entity_poly.type
_entity_poly.pdbx_seq_one_letter_code
_entity_poly.pdbx_strand_id
1 'polypeptide(L)'
;MADLDRVREALRASLTAWAVAEVRGDQARVTLAPAPDALAMHLERVDPGWSLTWACESVAPPVARARLSVLGATREGLASGHTLQDAKLRALADAARFFGVPTPTEAQWVEYDPEEGPNTADLDAEAEGAAAPAARPAARPPEPPRDPQMEKARRHIEDLLEQLKAAGKGGEATRVLLRGYGETVEESRAIYKELQAILRG
;
A
#
# COMPACT_ATOMS: atom_id res chain seq x y z
N MET A 1 -23.22 5.87 20.67
CA MET A 1 -22.81 5.29 19.37
C MET A 1 -21.78 6.16 18.67
N ALA A 2 -22.01 7.47 18.50
CA ALA A 2 -21.06 8.39 17.87
C ALA A 2 -19.66 8.40 18.50
N ASP A 3 -19.54 8.20 19.82
CA ASP A 3 -18.23 8.22 20.48
C ASP A 3 -17.41 6.96 20.20
N LEU A 4 -18.03 5.79 20.05
CA LEU A 4 -17.36 4.56 19.65
C LEU A 4 -16.85 4.65 18.20
N ASP A 5 -17.61 5.30 17.32
CA ASP A 5 -17.19 5.54 15.94
C ASP A 5 -15.95 6.45 15.89
N ARG A 6 -15.87 7.46 16.76
CA ARG A 6 -14.68 8.33 16.90
C ARG A 6 -13.47 7.58 17.43
N VAL A 7 -13.65 6.68 18.40
CA VAL A 7 -12.57 5.81 18.90
C VAL A 7 -12.06 4.90 17.79
N ARG A 8 -12.96 4.28 17.02
CA ARG A 8 -12.58 3.44 15.88
C ARG A 8 -11.80 4.24 14.83
N GLU A 9 -12.22 5.47 14.55
CA GLU A 9 -11.53 6.33 13.59
C GLU A 9 -10.15 6.77 14.10
N ALA A 10 -10.04 7.13 15.38
CA ALA A 10 -8.76 7.45 16.01
C ALA A 10 -7.78 6.26 15.98
N LEU A 11 -8.26 5.05 16.28
CA LEU A 11 -7.46 3.84 16.18
C LEU A 11 -7.05 3.53 14.75
N ARG A 12 -7.96 3.71 13.78
CA ARG A 12 -7.65 3.54 12.35
C ARG A 12 -6.58 4.53 11.88
N ALA A 13 -6.71 5.80 12.25
CA ALA A 13 -5.74 6.84 11.90
C ALA A 13 -4.34 6.58 12.50
N SER A 14 -4.26 5.80 13.59
CA SER A 14 -2.99 5.42 14.20
C SER A 14 -2.30 4.22 13.55
N LEU A 15 -2.92 3.53 12.58
CA LEU A 15 -2.36 2.37 11.88
C LEU A 15 -1.23 2.79 10.92
N THR A 16 -0.07 3.15 11.48
CA THR A 16 1.08 3.69 10.73
C THR A 16 2.39 2.97 11.05
N ALA A 17 2.35 1.89 11.83
CA ALA A 17 3.54 1.11 12.17
C ALA A 17 3.42 -0.33 11.65
N TRP A 18 4.56 -0.91 11.26
CA TRP A 18 4.64 -2.31 10.87
C TRP A 18 5.32 -3.12 11.95
N ALA A 19 4.71 -4.24 12.32
CA ALA A 19 5.22 -5.13 13.35
C ALA A 19 5.60 -6.49 12.75
N VAL A 20 6.81 -6.97 13.04
CA VAL A 20 7.33 -8.24 12.52
C VAL A 20 6.84 -9.41 13.37
N ALA A 21 6.03 -10.28 12.77
CA ALA A 21 5.53 -11.48 13.42
C ALA A 21 6.55 -12.63 13.42
N GLU A 22 7.27 -12.80 12.31
CA GLU A 22 8.33 -13.80 12.15
C GLU A 22 9.29 -13.37 11.05
N VAL A 23 10.53 -13.87 11.11
CA VAL A 23 11.55 -13.73 10.08
C VAL A 23 11.93 -15.12 9.58
N ARG A 24 12.04 -15.28 8.26
CA ARG A 24 12.43 -16.51 7.57
C ARG A 24 13.44 -16.16 6.50
N GLY A 25 14.73 -16.32 6.80
CA GLY A 25 15.81 -15.96 5.88
C GLY A 25 15.82 -14.46 5.62
N ASP A 26 15.66 -14.10 4.34
CA ASP A 26 15.60 -12.74 3.79
C ASP A 26 14.18 -12.16 3.76
N GLN A 27 13.23 -12.79 4.45
CA GLN A 27 11.84 -12.33 4.48
C GLN A 27 11.31 -12.14 5.89
N ALA A 28 10.57 -11.06 6.10
CA ALA A 28 9.84 -10.79 7.32
C ALA A 28 8.34 -10.79 7.05
N ARG A 29 7.58 -11.40 7.95
CA ARG A 29 6.13 -11.34 7.93
C ARG A 29 5.67 -10.18 8.79
N VAL A 30 5.17 -9.12 8.17
CA VAL A 30 4.73 -7.89 8.83
C VAL A 30 3.22 -7.79 8.93
N THR A 31 2.76 -7.10 9.97
CA THR A 31 1.36 -6.73 10.15
C THR A 31 1.25 -5.26 10.53
N LEU A 32 0.31 -4.56 9.90
CA LEU A 32 0.01 -3.17 10.24
C LEU A 32 -0.56 -3.08 11.66
N ALA A 33 -0.02 -2.15 12.44
CA ALA A 33 -0.30 -1.96 13.84
C ALA A 33 -0.43 -0.46 14.19
N PRO A 34 -1.18 -0.13 15.26
CA PRO A 34 -1.21 1.22 15.79
C PRO A 34 0.19 1.66 16.27
N ALA A 35 0.68 2.80 15.77
CA ALA A 35 1.86 3.45 16.32
C ALA A 35 1.49 4.13 17.65
N PRO A 36 2.19 3.87 18.78
CA PRO A 36 1.83 4.43 20.08
C PRO A 36 1.75 5.96 20.12
N ASP A 37 2.64 6.65 19.40
CA ASP A 37 2.66 8.12 19.37
C ASP A 37 1.47 8.68 18.57
N ALA A 38 1.18 8.09 17.39
CA ALA A 38 0.01 8.46 16.60
C ALA A 38 -1.29 8.16 17.36
N LEU A 39 -1.35 7.00 18.02
CA LEU A 39 -2.47 6.58 18.85
C LEU A 39 -2.75 7.61 19.95
N ALA A 40 -1.71 8.03 20.68
CA ALA A 40 -1.83 9.02 21.74
C ALA A 40 -2.40 10.35 21.20
N MET A 41 -1.85 10.85 20.09
CA MET A 41 -2.34 12.09 19.47
C MET A 41 -3.82 12.03 19.06
N HIS A 42 -4.29 10.88 18.58
CA HIS A 42 -5.68 10.73 18.14
C HIS A 42 -6.64 10.48 19.31
N LEU A 43 -6.27 9.63 20.27
CA LEU A 43 -7.13 9.29 21.41
C LEU A 43 -7.27 10.44 22.42
N GLU A 44 -6.23 11.25 22.65
CA GLU A 44 -6.29 12.39 23.58
C GLU A 44 -7.42 13.37 23.24
N ARG A 45 -7.73 13.52 21.94
CA ARG A 45 -8.82 14.40 21.46
C ARG A 45 -10.21 13.79 21.64
N VAL A 46 -10.29 12.47 21.81
CA VAL A 46 -11.55 11.71 21.90
C VAL A 46 -11.90 11.43 23.36
N ASP A 47 -10.91 11.01 24.14
CA ASP A 47 -11.06 10.66 25.55
C ASP A 47 -9.76 11.02 26.30
N PRO A 48 -9.70 12.15 27.02
CA PRO A 48 -8.55 12.51 27.85
C PRO A 48 -8.27 11.52 29.00
N GLY A 49 -9.23 10.64 29.33
CA GLY A 49 -9.09 9.59 30.34
C GLY A 49 -8.56 8.27 29.77
N TRP A 50 -8.17 8.23 28.50
CA TRP A 50 -7.65 7.01 27.88
C TRP A 50 -6.36 6.54 28.58
N SER A 51 -6.11 5.24 28.55
CA SER A 51 -4.85 4.69 29.05
C SER A 51 -4.41 3.45 28.29
N LEU A 52 -3.09 3.27 28.22
CA LEU A 52 -2.45 2.12 27.61
C LEU A 52 -1.39 1.56 28.57
N THR A 53 -1.58 0.32 29.00
CA THR A 53 -0.63 -0.39 29.87
C THR A 53 -0.04 -1.58 29.14
N TRP A 54 1.24 -1.83 29.38
CA TRP A 54 1.99 -2.94 28.81
C TRP A 54 2.36 -3.95 29.89
N ALA A 55 2.31 -5.24 29.55
CA ALA A 55 2.95 -6.30 30.32
C ALA A 55 3.82 -7.16 29.41
N CYS A 56 4.98 -7.58 29.89
CA CYS A 56 5.81 -8.58 29.24
C CYS A 56 5.50 -9.94 29.87
N GLU A 57 4.91 -10.85 29.09
CA GLU A 57 4.58 -12.20 29.57
C GLU A 57 5.76 -13.16 29.43
N SER A 58 6.59 -12.94 28.42
CA SER A 58 7.80 -13.70 28.17
C SER A 58 8.77 -12.87 27.36
N VAL A 59 10.07 -13.01 27.66
CA VAL A 59 11.16 -12.38 26.89
C VAL A 59 11.71 -13.30 25.80
N ALA A 60 11.55 -14.62 25.97
CA ALA A 60 12.04 -15.63 25.02
C ALA A 60 11.14 -16.89 25.06
N PRO A 61 10.23 -17.08 24.09
CA PRO A 61 9.94 -16.17 22.98
C PRO A 61 9.31 -14.85 23.48
N PRO A 62 9.50 -13.73 22.77
CA PRO A 62 8.94 -12.45 23.19
C PRO A 62 7.42 -12.45 23.05
N VAL A 63 6.73 -12.19 24.16
CA VAL A 63 5.27 -12.10 24.25
C VAL A 63 4.91 -10.90 25.10
N ALA A 64 4.02 -10.05 24.57
CA ALA A 64 3.56 -8.85 25.25
C ALA A 64 2.02 -8.81 25.30
N ARG A 65 1.50 -8.23 26.38
CA ARG A 65 0.10 -7.88 26.54
C ARG A 65 -0.06 -6.36 26.47
N ALA A 66 -1.03 -5.90 25.70
CA ALA A 66 -1.48 -4.52 25.68
C ALA A 66 -2.86 -4.44 26.32
N ARG A 67 -3.05 -3.54 27.28
CA ARG A 67 -4.36 -3.19 27.85
C ARG A 67 -4.69 -1.76 27.46
N LEU A 68 -5.71 -1.58 26.63
CA LEU A 68 -6.19 -0.30 26.14
C LEU A 68 -7.56 0.01 26.75
N SER A 69 -7.66 1.12 27.48
CA SER A 69 -8.90 1.61 28.08
C SER A 69 -9.29 2.93 27.44
N VAL A 70 -10.49 3.00 26.84
CA VAL A 70 -11.02 4.18 26.14
C VAL A 70 -12.54 4.25 26.34
N LEU A 71 -13.07 5.42 26.70
CA LEU A 71 -14.47 5.69 27.00
C LEU A 71 -15.10 4.70 27.98
N GLY A 72 -14.32 4.30 28.99
CA GLY A 72 -14.74 3.31 30.01
C GLY A 72 -14.72 1.85 29.53
N ALA A 73 -14.48 1.57 28.25
CA ALA A 73 -14.28 0.22 27.73
C ALA A 73 -12.80 -0.16 27.82
N THR A 74 -12.52 -1.34 28.38
CA THR A 74 -11.16 -1.90 28.42
C THR A 74 -11.08 -3.13 27.54
N ARG A 75 -10.09 -3.16 26.66
CA ARG A 75 -9.76 -4.29 25.79
C ARG A 75 -8.29 -4.65 25.94
N GLU A 76 -8.03 -5.93 25.84
CA GLU A 76 -6.70 -6.48 25.96
C GLU A 76 -6.37 -7.25 24.70
N GLY A 77 -5.11 -7.18 24.30
CA GLY A 77 -4.55 -8.01 23.23
C GLY A 77 -3.27 -8.68 23.72
N LEU A 78 -3.01 -9.87 23.21
CA LEU A 78 -1.84 -10.68 23.56
C LEU A 78 -1.21 -11.18 22.26
N ALA A 79 0.07 -10.86 22.06
CA ALA A 79 0.77 -11.29 20.86
C ALA A 79 2.25 -11.60 21.13
N SER A 80 2.79 -12.51 20.32
CA SER A 80 4.23 -12.71 20.15
C SER A 80 4.79 -11.81 19.05
N GLY A 81 6.11 -11.74 18.89
CA GLY A 81 6.75 -11.03 17.78
C GLY A 81 8.14 -11.57 17.49
N HIS A 82 8.83 -10.99 16.50
CA HIS A 82 10.26 -11.25 16.31
C HIS A 82 11.09 -10.63 17.44
N THR A 83 10.77 -9.39 17.81
CA THR A 83 11.30 -8.72 19.00
C THR A 83 10.21 -8.43 20.04
N LEU A 84 10.60 -8.00 21.24
CA LEU A 84 9.64 -7.53 22.26
C LEU A 84 8.86 -6.30 21.78
N GLN A 85 9.50 -5.42 20.99
CA GLN A 85 8.82 -4.25 20.43
C GLN A 85 7.76 -4.66 19.42
N ASP A 86 8.05 -5.64 18.55
CA ASP A 86 7.05 -6.20 17.63
C ASP A 86 5.90 -6.85 18.38
N ALA A 87 6.20 -7.61 19.44
CA ALA A 87 5.18 -8.24 20.27
C ALA A 87 4.23 -7.19 20.87
N LYS A 88 4.75 -6.04 21.33
CA LYS A 88 3.94 -4.92 21.84
C LYS A 88 3.04 -4.34 20.74
N LEU A 89 3.60 -4.02 19.57
CA LEU A 89 2.81 -3.47 18.46
C LEU A 89 1.70 -4.43 18.02
N ARG A 90 2.01 -5.74 17.91
CA ARG A 90 1.01 -6.76 17.56
C ARG A 90 -0.05 -6.93 18.64
N ALA A 91 0.31 -6.85 19.92
CA ALA A 91 -0.63 -6.94 21.03
C ALA A 91 -1.59 -5.74 21.04
N LEU A 92 -1.11 -4.55 20.67
CA LEU A 92 -1.93 -3.36 20.51
C LEU A 92 -2.86 -3.45 19.30
N ALA A 93 -2.37 -3.96 18.17
CA ALA A 93 -3.20 -4.24 17.00
C ALA A 93 -4.33 -5.23 17.35
N ASP A 94 -4.02 -6.25 18.15
CA ASP A 94 -5.01 -7.21 18.62
C ASP A 94 -6.06 -6.57 19.56
N ALA A 95 -5.63 -5.72 20.50
CA ALA A 95 -6.55 -4.96 21.34
C ALA A 95 -7.48 -4.04 20.52
N ALA A 96 -6.95 -3.40 19.46
CA ALA A 96 -7.69 -2.50 18.58
C ALA A 96 -8.80 -3.21 17.79
N ARG A 97 -8.64 -4.51 17.46
CA ARG A 97 -9.68 -5.31 16.78
C ARG A 97 -10.98 -5.35 17.58
N PHE A 98 -10.91 -5.41 18.91
CA PHE A 98 -12.09 -5.42 19.78
C PHE A 98 -12.85 -4.09 19.82
N PHE A 99 -12.27 -3.01 19.30
CA PHE A 99 -12.95 -1.74 19.06
C PHE A 99 -13.51 -1.62 17.63
N GLY A 100 -13.46 -2.70 16.84
CA GLY A 100 -14.02 -2.75 15.48
C GLY A 100 -13.11 -2.17 14.41
N VAL A 101 -11.81 -2.08 14.67
CA VAL A 101 -10.81 -1.66 13.68
C VAL A 101 -10.47 -2.85 12.79
N PRO A 102 -10.69 -2.76 11.47
CA PRO A 102 -10.24 -3.80 10.55
C PRO A 102 -8.72 -3.70 10.43
N THR A 103 -8.00 -4.59 11.10
CA THR A 103 -6.59 -4.83 10.79
C THR A 103 -6.52 -5.78 9.58
N PRO A 104 -5.55 -5.64 8.67
CA PRO A 104 -5.34 -6.62 7.61
C PRO A 104 -5.27 -8.03 8.20
N THR A 105 -6.14 -8.92 7.74
CA THR A 105 -6.21 -10.31 8.23
C THR A 105 -5.02 -11.12 7.73
N GLU A 106 -4.48 -10.75 6.57
CA GLU A 106 -3.33 -11.39 5.95
C GLU A 106 -2.06 -10.59 6.27
N ALA A 107 -1.13 -11.25 6.95
CA ALA A 107 0.19 -10.70 7.20
C ALA A 107 0.99 -10.73 5.89
N GLN A 108 1.63 -9.61 5.57
CA GLN A 108 2.35 -9.42 4.31
C GLN A 108 3.81 -9.85 4.49
N TRP A 109 4.36 -10.50 3.47
CA TRP A 109 5.78 -10.84 3.44
C TRP A 109 6.53 -9.75 2.71
N VAL A 110 7.58 -9.24 3.36
CA VAL A 110 8.47 -8.22 2.82
C VAL A 110 9.91 -8.70 2.90
N GLU A 111 10.77 -8.10 2.08
CA GLU A 111 12.22 -8.28 2.18
C GLU A 111 12.69 -7.83 3.57
N TYR A 112 13.62 -8.58 4.15
CA TYR A 112 14.17 -8.33 5.48
C TYR A 112 15.68 -8.35 5.43
N ASP A 113 16.26 -7.22 5.83
CA ASP A 113 17.68 -7.10 6.13
C ASP A 113 17.88 -7.04 7.65
N PRO A 114 18.84 -7.77 8.25
CA PRO A 114 19.07 -7.73 9.70
C PRO A 114 19.51 -6.36 10.25
N GLU A 115 20.17 -5.54 9.45
CA GLU A 115 20.67 -4.21 9.83
C GLU A 115 19.63 -3.11 9.54
N GLU A 116 18.91 -3.21 8.41
CA GLU A 116 17.91 -2.20 8.02
C GLU A 116 16.48 -2.53 8.50
N GLY A 117 16.18 -3.80 8.76
CA GLY A 117 14.86 -4.28 9.16
C GLY A 117 13.96 -4.66 7.96
N PRO A 118 12.63 -4.79 8.18
CA PRO A 118 11.69 -5.09 7.10
C PRO A 118 11.54 -3.91 6.12
N ASN A 119 11.63 -4.17 4.83
CA ASN A 119 11.37 -3.16 3.79
C ASN A 119 9.86 -2.96 3.59
N THR A 120 9.30 -1.92 4.19
CA THR A 120 7.86 -1.61 4.13
C THR A 120 7.51 -0.50 3.14
N ALA A 121 8.46 -0.01 2.34
CA ALA A 121 8.27 1.18 1.52
C ALA A 121 7.06 1.08 0.56
N ASP A 122 6.88 -0.07 -0.11
CA ASP A 122 5.74 -0.30 -0.99
C ASP A 122 4.42 -0.37 -0.21
N LEU A 123 4.44 -0.94 1.00
CA LEU A 123 3.26 -1.05 1.85
C LEU A 123 2.85 0.29 2.47
N ASP A 124 3.83 1.15 2.79
CA ASP A 124 3.60 2.49 3.28
C ASP A 124 2.94 3.36 2.19
N ALA A 125 3.39 3.25 0.94
CA ALA A 125 2.76 3.93 -0.20
C ALA A 125 1.30 3.49 -0.41
N GLU A 126 0.99 2.21 -0.24
CA GLU A 126 -0.38 1.69 -0.29
C GLU A 126 -1.24 2.16 0.90
N ALA A 127 -0.68 2.19 2.10
CA ALA A 127 -1.36 2.61 3.32
C ALA A 127 -1.71 4.12 3.30
N GLU A 128 -0.80 4.97 2.83
CA GLU A 128 -1.05 6.40 2.64
C GLU A 128 -2.14 6.67 1.60
N GLY A 129 -2.18 5.88 0.52
CA GLY A 129 -3.25 5.95 -0.47
C GLY A 129 -4.64 5.57 0.07
N ALA A 130 -4.69 4.68 1.07
CA ALA A 130 -5.92 4.23 1.71
C ALA A 130 -6.41 5.14 2.85
N ALA A 131 -5.54 5.99 3.43
CA ALA A 131 -5.85 6.88 4.55
C ALA A 131 -6.54 8.21 4.12
N ALA A 132 -6.65 8.48 2.81
CA ALA A 132 -7.49 9.57 2.34
C ALA A 132 -8.96 9.29 2.68
N PRO A 133 -9.71 10.23 3.29
CA PRO A 133 -11.10 10.00 3.67
C PRO A 133 -11.87 9.61 2.41
N ALA A 134 -12.49 8.43 2.45
CA ALA A 134 -13.41 7.97 1.44
C ALA A 134 -14.59 8.95 1.36
N ALA A 135 -14.41 10.04 0.62
CA ALA A 135 -15.49 10.66 -0.10
C ALA A 135 -16.16 9.52 -0.86
N ARG A 136 -17.45 9.29 -0.60
CA ARG A 136 -18.30 8.37 -1.37
C ARG A 136 -17.85 8.45 -2.82
N PRO A 137 -17.57 7.32 -3.50
CA PRO A 137 -17.26 7.39 -4.91
C PRO A 137 -18.51 7.93 -5.61
N ALA A 138 -18.51 9.23 -5.89
CA ALA A 138 -19.22 9.74 -7.04
C ALA A 138 -18.69 8.89 -8.19
N ALA A 139 -19.60 8.14 -8.81
CA ALA A 139 -19.32 7.23 -9.89
C ALA A 139 -18.32 7.88 -10.84
N ARG A 140 -17.07 7.42 -10.79
CA ARG A 140 -16.12 7.73 -11.85
C ARG A 140 -16.75 7.17 -13.12
N PRO A 141 -16.83 7.95 -14.21
CA PRO A 141 -17.30 7.42 -15.48
C PRO A 141 -16.45 6.18 -15.80
N PRO A 142 -17.06 5.08 -16.27
CA PRO A 142 -16.33 3.86 -16.55
C PRO A 142 -15.22 4.19 -17.53
N GLU A 143 -13.97 3.90 -17.15
CA GLU A 143 -12.86 3.90 -18.10
C GLU A 143 -13.26 2.99 -19.26
N PRO A 144 -13.14 3.45 -20.52
CA PRO A 144 -13.52 2.65 -21.66
C PRO A 144 -12.71 1.34 -21.65
N PRO A 145 -13.33 0.22 -22.05
CA PRO A 145 -12.71 -1.09 -21.96
C PRO A 145 -11.36 -1.07 -22.69
N ARG A 146 -10.28 -1.44 -21.97
CA ARG A 146 -8.95 -1.61 -22.55
C ARG A 146 -9.03 -2.71 -23.60
N ASP A 147 -9.15 -2.29 -24.85
CA ASP A 147 -9.38 -3.16 -25.99
C ASP A 147 -8.10 -3.96 -26.27
N PRO A 148 -8.11 -5.31 -26.21
CA PRO A 148 -6.93 -6.15 -26.46
C PRO A 148 -6.28 -5.94 -27.85
N GLN A 149 -7.01 -5.29 -28.75
CA GLN A 149 -6.52 -4.91 -30.08
C GLN A 149 -5.55 -3.72 -30.03
N MET A 150 -5.70 -2.81 -29.06
CA MET A 150 -4.79 -1.67 -28.89
C MET A 150 -3.40 -2.12 -28.40
N GLU A 151 -3.33 -3.14 -27.55
CA GLU A 151 -2.04 -3.71 -27.12
C GLU A 151 -1.31 -4.41 -28.27
N LYS A 152 -2.05 -5.13 -29.13
CA LYS A 152 -1.47 -5.75 -30.34
C LYS A 152 -0.98 -4.70 -31.34
N ALA A 153 -1.72 -3.61 -31.53
CA ALA A 153 -1.31 -2.51 -32.40
C ALA A 153 -0.06 -1.80 -31.87
N ARG A 154 0.04 -1.58 -30.56
CA ARG A 154 1.21 -0.97 -29.91
C ARG A 154 2.48 -1.80 -30.10
N ARG A 155 2.40 -3.12 -29.88
CA ARG A 155 3.53 -4.03 -30.13
C ARG A 155 3.98 -4.01 -31.59
N HIS A 156 3.04 -3.94 -32.53
CA HIS A 156 3.38 -3.88 -33.95
C HIS A 156 4.08 -2.57 -34.36
N ILE A 157 3.74 -1.46 -33.71
CA ILE A 157 4.43 -0.17 -33.90
C ILE A 157 5.84 -0.23 -33.30
N GLU A 158 6.01 -0.86 -32.14
CA GLU A 158 7.33 -1.06 -31.50
C GLU A 158 8.26 -1.92 -32.37
N ASP A 159 7.76 -3.04 -32.92
CA ASP A 159 8.53 -3.90 -33.83
C ASP A 159 9.00 -3.14 -35.09
N LEU A 160 8.14 -2.28 -35.64
CA LEU A 160 8.47 -1.44 -36.80
C LEU A 160 9.50 -0.35 -36.50
N LEU A 161 9.44 0.21 -35.29
CA LEU A 161 10.43 1.20 -34.84
C LEU A 161 11.81 0.58 -34.64
N GLU A 162 11.85 -0.64 -34.13
CA GLU A 162 13.09 -1.38 -33.97
C GLU A 162 13.73 -1.71 -35.34
N GLN A 163 12.91 -2.07 -36.33
CA GLN A 163 13.35 -2.26 -37.71
C GLN A 163 13.83 -0.95 -38.38
N LEU A 164 13.12 0.18 -38.18
CA LEU A 164 13.53 1.50 -38.67
C LEU A 164 14.83 1.99 -38.03
N LYS A 165 15.05 1.66 -36.75
CA LYS A 165 16.28 1.94 -36.03
C LYS A 165 17.44 1.09 -36.57
N ALA A 166 17.21 -0.19 -36.85
CA ALA A 166 18.19 -1.07 -37.48
C ALA A 166 18.56 -0.63 -38.91
N ALA A 167 17.62 -0.02 -39.64
CA ALA A 167 17.85 0.55 -40.97
C ALA A 167 18.51 1.95 -40.96
N GLY A 168 18.89 2.48 -39.79
CA GLY A 168 19.58 3.77 -39.65
C GLY A 168 18.70 5.01 -39.80
N LYS A 169 17.37 4.85 -39.91
CA LYS A 169 16.38 5.94 -40.06
C LYS A 169 15.57 6.20 -38.77
N GLY A 170 16.04 5.70 -37.62
CA GLY A 170 15.34 5.78 -36.33
C GLY A 170 15.09 7.20 -35.81
N GLY A 171 15.89 8.18 -36.25
CA GLY A 171 15.73 9.58 -35.85
C GLY A 171 14.46 10.24 -36.41
N GLU A 172 14.06 9.90 -37.63
CA GLU A 172 12.82 10.41 -38.22
C GLU A 172 11.58 9.74 -37.62
N ALA A 173 11.66 8.44 -37.34
CA ALA A 173 10.59 7.68 -36.72
C ALA A 173 10.28 8.16 -35.28
N THR A 174 11.32 8.49 -34.51
CA THR A 174 11.16 9.03 -33.15
C THR A 174 10.52 10.42 -33.15
N ARG A 175 10.77 11.22 -34.19
CA ARG A 175 10.20 12.56 -34.35
C ARG A 175 8.69 12.53 -34.66
N VAL A 176 8.24 11.48 -35.35
CA VAL A 176 6.81 11.23 -35.60
C VAL A 176 6.09 10.84 -34.31
N LEU A 177 6.69 9.96 -33.49
CA LEU A 177 6.11 9.56 -32.20
C LEU A 177 6.07 10.67 -31.15
N LEU A 178 7.05 11.59 -31.19
CA LEU A 178 7.08 12.77 -30.33
C LEU A 178 5.88 13.71 -30.56
N ARG A 179 5.14 13.56 -31.68
CA ARG A 179 3.89 14.28 -31.94
C ARG A 179 2.64 13.61 -31.35
N GLY A 180 2.77 12.44 -30.74
CA GLY A 180 1.70 11.71 -30.05
C GLY A 180 1.55 10.28 -30.56
N TYR A 181 1.23 9.34 -29.66
CA TYR A 181 1.13 7.90 -29.94
C TYR A 181 -0.26 7.47 -30.43
N GLY A 182 -0.95 8.34 -31.18
CA GLY A 182 -2.30 8.13 -31.72
C GLY A 182 -3.28 7.60 -30.68
N GLU A 183 -3.89 8.49 -29.90
CA GLU A 183 -4.86 8.10 -28.86
C GLU A 183 -6.15 7.52 -29.45
N THR A 184 -6.31 7.59 -30.78
CA THR A 184 -7.41 6.98 -31.55
C THR A 184 -6.91 6.02 -32.65
N VAL A 185 -7.77 5.09 -33.08
CA VAL A 185 -7.45 4.08 -34.10
C VAL A 185 -7.18 4.71 -35.47
N GLU A 186 -7.85 5.82 -35.81
CA GLU A 186 -7.55 6.56 -37.03
C GLU A 186 -6.15 7.19 -37.00
N GLU A 187 -5.74 7.76 -35.86
CA GLU A 187 -4.39 8.35 -35.70
C GLU A 187 -3.30 7.27 -35.74
N SER A 188 -3.53 6.12 -35.12
CA SER A 188 -2.61 4.98 -35.19
C SER A 188 -2.39 4.48 -36.63
N ARG A 189 -3.43 4.50 -37.48
CA ARG A 189 -3.32 4.13 -38.90
C ARG A 189 -2.60 5.18 -39.74
N ALA A 190 -2.74 6.46 -39.40
CA ALA A 190 -2.01 7.55 -40.05
C ALA A 190 -0.51 7.45 -39.74
N ILE A 191 -0.16 7.25 -38.47
CA ILE A 191 1.23 7.07 -38.01
C ILE A 191 1.86 5.83 -38.66
N TYR A 192 1.12 4.72 -38.76
CA TYR A 192 1.58 3.52 -39.44
C TYR A 192 1.91 3.76 -40.93
N LYS A 193 1.06 4.50 -41.65
CA LYS A 193 1.30 4.84 -43.06
C LYS A 193 2.50 5.78 -43.24
N GLU A 194 2.69 6.75 -42.34
CA GLU A 194 3.85 7.64 -42.36
C GLU A 194 5.15 6.88 -42.09
N LEU A 195 5.17 6.01 -41.08
CA LEU A 195 6.32 5.16 -40.78
C LEU A 195 6.63 4.19 -41.93
N GLN A 196 5.60 3.62 -42.57
CA GLN A 196 5.79 2.74 -43.73
C GLN A 196 6.30 3.50 -44.97
N ALA A 197 5.93 4.76 -45.16
CA ALA A 197 6.47 5.61 -46.22
C ALA A 197 7.95 5.93 -46.00
N ILE A 198 8.37 6.18 -44.75
CA ILE A 198 9.77 6.42 -44.37
C ILE A 198 10.63 5.17 -44.53
N LEU A 199 10.05 3.98 -44.31
CA LEU A 199 10.75 2.71 -44.54
C LEU A 199 10.97 2.42 -46.05
N ARG A 200 10.05 2.88 -46.91
CA ARG A 200 10.02 2.52 -48.34
C ARG A 200 10.69 3.54 -49.29
N GLY A 201 10.94 4.77 -48.83
CA GLY A 201 11.79 5.76 -49.51
C GLY A 201 13.17 5.78 -48.88
#